data_AF-A0A7R9HKP0-F1
#
_entry.id   AF-A0A7R9HKP0-F1
#
_cell.length_a   1.000
_cell.length_b   1.000
_cell.length_c   1.000
_cell.angle_alpha   90.00
_cell.angle_beta   90.00
_cell.angle_gamma   90.00
#
_symmetry.space_group_name_H-M   'P 1'
#
loop_
_entity.id
_entity.type
_entity.pdbx_description
1 polymer ?
#
loop_
_entity_poly.entity_id
_entity_poly.type
_entity_poly.pdbx_seq_one_letter_code
_entity_poly.pdbx_strand_id
1 'polypeptide(L)'
;YKNHPLYVLRKDLLKFEAIYPPDAPTLGFIRGQEVFARECVKNLHSRETWVKEAKVVRLGEKPYKIVKARPKYDRMTGTVIKDLPLEVFGEWQVEDYIPPPAVDGKVPRNAYGNVELFKPCMLPKGTVHLQINGLNRVAKKLNIDCAPAVVGFDFHCGGSHPTYDGFVVCEEFVDILLDAWDQEMKEGEKRRQDKHDKRVYGNWRRLIKGLLIRERLQARYSFERQEDSSKGKLKVKKRKLKSESESD
;
A
#
# COMPACT_ATOMS: atom_id res chain seq x y z
N TYR A 1 -19.36 -26.04 -20.69
CA TYR A 1 -20.08 -24.79 -20.45
C TYR A 1 -19.31 -23.83 -19.55
N LYS A 2 -18.31 -24.30 -18.78
CA LYS A 2 -17.37 -23.48 -17.98
C LYS A 2 -16.97 -22.11 -18.56
N ASN A 3 -16.49 -22.06 -19.81
CA ASN A 3 -16.04 -20.81 -20.44
C ASN A 3 -16.93 -20.39 -21.62
N HIS A 4 -18.19 -20.84 -21.65
CA HIS A 4 -19.09 -20.48 -22.74
C HIS A 4 -19.63 -19.06 -22.53
N PRO A 5 -19.63 -18.18 -23.55
CA PRO A 5 -19.95 -16.76 -23.37
C PRO A 5 -21.41 -16.52 -22.97
N LEU A 6 -22.35 -17.33 -23.48
CA LEU A 6 -23.80 -17.09 -23.31
C LEU A 6 -24.49 -18.02 -22.30
N TYR A 7 -23.89 -19.17 -21.98
CA TYR A 7 -24.59 -20.26 -21.31
C TYR A 7 -23.72 -20.85 -20.21
N VAL A 8 -24.36 -21.26 -19.12
CA VAL A 8 -23.70 -21.92 -18.00
C VAL A 8 -24.54 -23.09 -17.51
N LEU A 9 -23.89 -24.10 -16.95
CA LEU A 9 -24.55 -25.17 -16.21
C LEU A 9 -24.37 -24.91 -14.71
N ARG A 10 -25.34 -25.30 -13.86
CA ARG A 10 -25.22 -25.12 -12.40
C ARG A 10 -23.91 -25.68 -11.83
N LYS A 11 -23.44 -26.83 -12.33
CA LYS A 11 -22.20 -27.48 -11.90
C LYS A 11 -20.92 -26.71 -12.27
N ASP A 12 -21.01 -25.84 -13.27
CA ASP A 12 -19.87 -25.10 -13.82
C ASP A 12 -19.72 -23.72 -13.13
N LEU A 13 -20.61 -23.36 -12.19
CA LEU A 13 -20.53 -22.13 -11.41
C LEU A 13 -19.30 -22.13 -10.50
N LEU A 14 -18.61 -21.00 -10.45
CA LEU A 14 -17.49 -20.81 -9.54
C LEU A 14 -17.95 -20.72 -8.07
N LYS A 15 -16.97 -20.85 -7.18
CA LYS A 15 -17.19 -20.78 -5.73
C LYS A 15 -17.95 -19.50 -5.32
N PHE A 16 -17.54 -18.36 -5.86
CA PHE A 16 -18.12 -17.04 -5.59
C PHE A 16 -19.14 -16.58 -6.64
N GLU A 17 -19.71 -17.52 -7.39
CA GLU A 17 -20.79 -17.24 -8.34
C GLU A 17 -22.08 -17.91 -7.89
N ALA A 18 -23.20 -17.29 -8.26
CA ALA A 18 -24.51 -17.93 -8.22
C ALA A 18 -25.45 -17.36 -9.29
N ILE A 19 -26.54 -18.06 -9.53
CA ILE A 19 -27.59 -17.63 -10.47
C ILE A 19 -28.55 -16.71 -9.71
N TYR A 20 -28.87 -15.55 -10.29
CA TYR A 20 -29.85 -14.61 -9.81
C TYR A 20 -30.65 -14.02 -10.99
N PRO A 21 -31.99 -13.87 -10.87
CA PRO A 21 -32.85 -14.27 -9.76
C PRO A 21 -32.82 -15.79 -9.44
N PRO A 22 -33.15 -16.24 -8.22
CA PRO A 22 -33.13 -17.67 -7.85
C PRO A 22 -34.03 -18.55 -8.72
N ASP A 23 -35.08 -17.94 -9.24
CA ASP A 23 -36.12 -18.48 -10.11
C ASP A 23 -35.85 -18.23 -11.61
N ALA A 24 -34.61 -17.85 -11.97
CA ALA A 24 -34.25 -17.61 -13.35
C ALA A 24 -34.64 -18.78 -14.27
N PRO A 25 -35.25 -18.50 -15.45
CA PRO A 25 -35.74 -19.55 -16.34
C PRO A 25 -34.59 -20.37 -16.91
N THR A 26 -34.79 -21.68 -17.00
CA THR A 26 -33.85 -22.57 -17.69
C THR A 26 -34.09 -22.46 -19.20
N LEU A 27 -33.00 -22.28 -19.95
CA LEU A 27 -33.06 -22.19 -21.42
C LEU A 27 -33.15 -23.56 -22.10
N GLY A 28 -32.99 -24.63 -21.31
CA GLY A 28 -33.09 -26.00 -21.77
C GLY A 28 -32.31 -26.95 -20.87
N PHE A 29 -32.25 -28.20 -21.31
CA PHE A 29 -31.55 -29.26 -20.61
C PHE A 29 -30.53 -29.92 -21.52
N ILE A 30 -29.32 -30.13 -21.02
CA ILE A 30 -28.28 -30.87 -21.72
C ILE A 30 -27.84 -32.01 -20.83
N ARG A 31 -28.10 -33.24 -21.28
CA ARG A 31 -27.79 -34.47 -20.53
C ARG A 31 -28.40 -34.44 -19.12
N GLY A 32 -29.65 -33.99 -19.02
CA GLY A 32 -30.38 -33.86 -17.76
C GLY A 32 -29.92 -32.70 -16.87
N GLN A 33 -29.04 -31.81 -17.36
CA GLN A 33 -28.57 -30.65 -16.60
C GLN A 33 -29.18 -29.37 -17.13
N GLU A 34 -29.69 -28.55 -16.23
CA GLU A 34 -30.28 -27.25 -16.52
C GLU A 34 -29.22 -26.28 -17.06
N VAL A 35 -29.56 -25.66 -18.20
CA VAL A 35 -28.77 -24.61 -18.85
C VAL A 35 -29.37 -23.26 -18.50
N PHE A 36 -28.53 -22.35 -18.01
CA PHE A 36 -28.90 -20.98 -17.66
C PHE A 36 -28.18 -19.99 -18.59
N ALA A 37 -28.79 -18.82 -18.79
CA ALA A 37 -28.11 -17.69 -19.39
C ALA A 37 -26.93 -17.25 -18.50
N ARG A 38 -25.77 -16.96 -19.10
CA ARG A 38 -24.60 -16.50 -18.35
C ARG A 38 -24.84 -15.12 -17.71
N GLU A 39 -25.74 -14.31 -18.28
CA GLU A 39 -26.17 -13.02 -17.73
C GLU A 39 -26.83 -13.13 -16.34
N CYS A 40 -27.48 -14.26 -16.06
CA CYS A 40 -28.05 -14.54 -14.73
C CYS A 40 -26.96 -14.93 -13.71
N VAL A 41 -25.72 -15.16 -14.14
CA VAL A 41 -24.64 -15.43 -13.18
C VAL A 41 -24.13 -14.15 -12.60
N LYS A 42 -24.20 -14.06 -11.28
CA LYS A 42 -23.75 -12.91 -10.51
C LYS A 42 -22.62 -13.30 -9.57
N ASN A 43 -21.69 -12.37 -9.43
CA ASN A 43 -20.60 -12.50 -8.47
C ASN A 43 -21.12 -12.22 -7.06
N LEU A 44 -20.62 -13.01 -6.12
CA LEU A 44 -20.92 -12.88 -4.70
C LEU A 44 -19.66 -12.48 -3.96
N HIS A 45 -19.79 -11.52 -3.07
CA HIS A 45 -18.68 -11.01 -2.26
C HIS A 45 -19.01 -11.12 -0.78
N SER A 46 -17.97 -11.26 0.05
CA SER A 46 -18.14 -11.18 1.51
C SER A 46 -18.46 -9.74 1.91
N ARG A 47 -18.96 -9.55 3.14
CA ARG A 47 -19.20 -8.21 3.70
C ARG A 47 -17.96 -7.30 3.58
N GLU A 48 -16.78 -7.83 3.94
CA GLU A 48 -15.51 -7.10 3.85
C GLU A 48 -15.14 -6.71 2.41
N THR A 49 -15.40 -7.58 1.44
CA THR A 49 -15.12 -7.27 0.03
C THR A 49 -16.09 -6.23 -0.51
N TRP A 50 -17.37 -6.26 -0.12
CA TRP A 50 -18.34 -5.22 -0.50
C TRP A 50 -17.95 -3.83 0.01
N VAL A 51 -17.39 -3.73 1.23
CA VAL A 51 -16.90 -2.46 1.78
C VAL A 51 -15.82 -1.84 0.88
N LYS A 52 -14.92 -2.67 0.31
CA LYS A 52 -13.92 -2.21 -0.66
C LYS A 52 -14.52 -1.66 -1.95
N GLU A 53 -15.72 -2.10 -2.29
CA GLU A 53 -16.48 -1.56 -3.42
C GLU A 53 -17.34 -0.34 -3.06
N ALA A 54 -17.21 0.18 -1.84
CA ALA A 54 -18.03 1.23 -1.24
C ALA A 54 -19.51 0.83 -1.12
N LYS A 55 -19.76 -0.42 -0.72
CA LYS A 55 -21.10 -0.96 -0.48
C LYS A 55 -21.18 -1.68 0.86
N VAL A 56 -22.35 -1.67 1.47
CA VAL A 56 -22.64 -2.41 2.70
C VAL A 56 -23.83 -3.32 2.49
N VAL A 57 -23.79 -4.50 3.10
CA VAL A 57 -24.93 -5.43 3.09
C VAL A 57 -26.02 -4.85 3.98
N ARG A 58 -27.25 -4.80 3.46
CA ARG A 58 -28.41 -4.25 4.19
C ARG A 58 -28.60 -4.98 5.52
N LEU A 59 -29.09 -4.24 6.51
CA LEU A 59 -29.34 -4.78 7.85
C LEU A 59 -30.38 -5.90 7.79
N GLY A 60 -30.08 -7.05 8.39
CA GLY A 60 -30.98 -8.21 8.46
C GLY A 60 -31.00 -9.12 7.22
N GLU A 61 -30.24 -8.81 6.16
CA GLU A 61 -30.14 -9.68 4.98
C GLU A 61 -29.45 -11.01 5.29
N LYS A 62 -30.03 -12.10 4.78
CA LYS A 62 -29.47 -13.46 4.90
C LYS A 62 -28.43 -13.70 3.79
N PRO A 63 -27.33 -14.44 4.05
CA PRO A 63 -26.35 -14.74 3.01
C PRO A 63 -27.00 -15.51 1.86
N TYR A 64 -26.70 -15.11 0.62
CA TYR A 64 -27.19 -15.83 -0.56
C TYR A 64 -26.56 -17.21 -0.69
N LYS A 65 -25.29 -17.32 -0.31
CA LYS A 65 -24.51 -18.55 -0.34
C LYS A 65 -23.50 -18.52 0.81
N ILE A 66 -23.24 -19.68 1.39
CA ILE A 66 -22.15 -19.87 2.36
C ILE A 66 -21.10 -20.73 1.69
N VAL A 67 -19.87 -20.24 1.65
CA VAL A 67 -18.74 -20.91 1.01
C VAL A 67 -17.63 -21.16 2.01
N LYS A 68 -16.72 -22.07 1.72
CA LYS A 68 -15.54 -22.28 2.56
C LYS A 68 -14.61 -21.05 2.48
N ALA A 69 -14.15 -20.48 3.58
CA ALA A 69 -13.20 -19.39 3.60
C ALA A 69 -11.80 -19.86 3.12
N ARG A 70 -10.88 -18.92 2.95
CA ARG A 70 -9.46 -19.28 2.79
C ARG A 70 -8.92 -19.83 4.12
N PRO A 71 -8.06 -20.85 4.11
CA PRO A 71 -7.43 -21.35 5.33
C PRO A 71 -6.70 -20.23 6.06
N LYS A 72 -6.88 -20.16 7.39
CA LYS A 72 -6.27 -19.13 8.23
C LYS A 72 -5.34 -19.81 9.24
N TYR A 73 -4.12 -19.31 9.32
CA TYR A 73 -3.18 -19.74 10.35
C TYR A 73 -3.56 -19.07 11.67
N ASP A 74 -3.88 -19.88 12.68
CA ASP A 74 -4.13 -19.41 14.03
C ASP A 74 -2.82 -19.44 14.82
N ARG A 75 -2.35 -18.25 15.22
CA ARG A 75 -1.10 -18.08 15.96
C ARG A 75 -1.19 -18.61 17.39
N MET A 76 -2.38 -18.68 17.98
CA MET A 76 -2.55 -19.12 19.37
C MET A 76 -2.47 -20.64 19.48
N THR A 77 -3.11 -21.35 18.54
CA THR A 77 -3.12 -22.81 18.51
C THR A 77 -2.00 -23.40 17.65
N GLY A 78 -1.33 -22.58 16.82
CA GLY A 78 -0.29 -23.02 15.90
C GLY A 78 -0.81 -23.86 14.72
N THR A 79 -2.13 -23.95 14.54
CA THR A 79 -2.76 -24.79 13.52
C THR A 79 -3.38 -23.97 12.40
N VAL A 80 -3.52 -24.59 11.22
CA VAL A 80 -4.25 -24.00 10.10
C VAL A 80 -5.70 -24.41 10.20
N ILE A 81 -6.57 -23.46 10.52
CA ILE A 81 -8.01 -23.70 10.53
C ILE A 81 -8.49 -23.69 9.08
N LYS A 82 -9.08 -24.82 8.67
CA LYS A 82 -9.65 -25.03 7.33
C LYS A 82 -11.18 -24.97 7.41
N ASP A 83 -11.81 -24.74 6.26
CA ASP A 83 -13.26 -24.86 6.10
C ASP A 83 -14.13 -23.93 6.97
N LEU A 84 -13.61 -22.77 7.42
CA LEU A 84 -14.48 -21.77 8.05
C LEU A 84 -15.62 -21.38 7.10
N PRO A 85 -16.86 -21.25 7.57
CA PRO A 85 -17.94 -20.71 6.75
C PRO A 85 -17.67 -19.23 6.46
N LEU A 86 -17.84 -18.84 5.19
CA LEU A 86 -17.79 -17.47 4.71
C LEU A 86 -19.12 -17.15 4.05
N GLU A 87 -19.83 -16.21 4.65
CA GLU A 87 -21.04 -15.64 4.10
C GLU A 87 -20.73 -14.75 2.89
N VAL A 88 -21.46 -14.96 1.79
CA VAL A 88 -21.33 -14.14 0.59
C VAL A 88 -22.70 -13.66 0.11
N PHE A 89 -22.71 -12.44 -0.42
CA PHE A 89 -23.88 -11.66 -0.76
C PHE A 89 -23.77 -11.16 -2.19
N GLY A 90 -24.91 -11.01 -2.87
CA GLY A 90 -24.99 -10.45 -4.22
C GLY A 90 -25.24 -8.94 -4.23
N GLU A 91 -25.12 -8.33 -5.41
CA GLU A 91 -25.33 -6.89 -5.63
C GLU A 91 -26.73 -6.38 -5.24
N TRP A 92 -27.75 -7.24 -5.26
CA TRP A 92 -29.13 -6.91 -4.88
C TRP A 92 -29.36 -6.83 -3.37
N GLN A 93 -28.42 -7.36 -2.55
CA GLN A 93 -28.52 -7.39 -1.08
C GLN A 93 -27.74 -6.26 -0.41
N VAL A 94 -27.10 -5.40 -1.21
CA VAL A 94 -26.25 -4.33 -0.73
C VAL A 94 -26.86 -2.97 -1.05
N GLU A 95 -26.39 -1.98 -0.31
CA GLU A 95 -26.65 -0.56 -0.50
C GLU A 95 -25.33 0.21 -0.51
N ASP A 96 -25.34 1.44 -1.00
CA ASP A 96 -24.12 2.24 -1.08
C ASP A 96 -23.66 2.65 0.32
N TYR A 97 -22.35 2.51 0.56
CA TYR A 97 -21.75 2.89 1.83
C TYR A 97 -21.76 4.41 1.98
N ILE A 98 -22.40 4.88 3.04
CA ILE A 98 -22.38 6.30 3.41
C ILE A 98 -21.37 6.45 4.56
N PRO A 99 -20.22 7.12 4.33
CA PRO A 99 -19.26 7.34 5.40
C PRO A 99 -19.86 8.25 6.48
N PRO A 100 -19.57 7.98 7.77
CA PRO A 100 -19.94 8.90 8.84
C PRO A 100 -19.33 10.29 8.58
N PRO A 101 -20.02 11.40 8.88
CA PRO A 101 -19.47 12.74 8.72
C PRO A 101 -18.40 13.02 9.78
N ALA A 102 -17.51 13.98 9.49
CA ALA A 102 -16.63 14.55 10.52
C ALA A 102 -17.43 15.40 11.51
N VAL A 103 -17.08 15.30 12.79
CA VAL A 103 -17.74 16.02 13.90
C VAL A 103 -16.67 16.63 14.80
N ASP A 104 -16.87 17.88 15.23
CA ASP A 104 -15.96 18.64 16.10
C ASP A 104 -14.50 18.71 15.60
N GLY A 105 -14.33 18.85 14.29
CA GLY A 105 -13.00 18.89 13.67
C GLY A 105 -12.26 17.56 13.72
N LYS A 106 -12.92 16.44 14.06
CA LYS A 106 -12.33 15.09 14.10
C LYS A 106 -12.80 14.23 12.95
N VAL A 107 -11.85 13.52 12.36
CA VAL A 107 -12.08 12.59 11.26
C VAL A 107 -12.56 11.25 11.83
N PRO A 108 -13.63 10.66 11.27
CA PRO A 108 -14.12 9.35 11.72
C PRO A 108 -13.13 8.26 11.33
N ARG A 109 -12.79 7.38 12.28
CA ARG A 109 -11.76 6.35 12.11
C ARG A 109 -12.31 4.95 12.35
N ASN A 110 -11.68 3.96 11.73
CA ASN A 110 -11.90 2.56 12.06
C ASN A 110 -11.20 2.18 13.39
N ALA A 111 -11.36 0.93 13.82
CA ALA A 111 -10.75 0.41 15.06
C ALA A 111 -9.21 0.49 15.09
N TYR A 112 -8.58 0.63 13.92
CA TYR A 112 -7.12 0.78 13.78
C TYR A 112 -6.66 2.24 13.78
N GLY A 113 -7.58 3.20 13.85
CA GLY A 113 -7.27 4.64 13.86
C GLY A 113 -7.08 5.27 12.48
N ASN A 114 -7.45 4.56 11.41
CA ASN A 114 -7.28 4.99 10.02
C ASN A 114 -8.64 5.20 9.33
N VAL A 115 -8.64 5.87 8.18
CA VAL A 115 -9.82 5.98 7.31
C VAL A 115 -9.69 5.00 6.16
N GLU A 116 -10.72 4.20 5.91
CA GLU A 116 -10.78 3.32 4.75
C GLU A 116 -11.32 4.09 3.54
N LEU A 117 -10.46 4.35 2.56
CA LEU A 117 -10.75 5.17 1.39
C LEU A 117 -10.43 4.38 0.11
N PHE A 118 -11.13 3.27 -0.11
CA PHE A 118 -10.92 2.42 -1.29
C PHE A 118 -11.48 3.05 -2.58
N LYS A 119 -12.51 3.89 -2.44
CA LYS A 119 -13.10 4.66 -3.54
C LYS A 119 -13.29 6.13 -3.13
N PRO A 120 -13.29 7.07 -4.08
CA PRO A 120 -13.49 8.49 -3.78
C PRO A 120 -14.80 8.81 -3.05
N CYS A 121 -15.87 8.03 -3.28
CA CYS A 121 -17.16 8.20 -2.61
C CYS A 121 -17.16 7.82 -1.12
N MET A 122 -16.11 7.16 -0.63
CA MET A 122 -15.96 6.82 0.79
C MET A 122 -15.39 7.98 1.63
N LEU A 123 -15.10 9.12 1.00
CA LEU A 123 -14.60 10.30 1.72
C LEU A 123 -15.70 10.85 2.65
N PRO A 124 -15.43 10.96 3.96
CA PRO A 124 -16.36 11.57 4.91
C PRO A 124 -16.73 12.99 4.50
N LYS A 125 -18.01 13.36 4.65
CA LYS A 125 -18.46 14.73 4.41
C LYS A 125 -17.75 15.71 5.35
N GLY A 126 -17.34 16.86 4.82
CA GLY A 126 -16.57 17.88 5.57
C GLY A 126 -15.09 17.55 5.72
N THR A 127 -14.58 16.56 4.96
CA THR A 127 -13.15 16.21 4.95
C THR A 127 -12.57 16.24 3.55
N VAL A 128 -11.26 16.43 3.48
CA VAL A 128 -10.47 16.46 2.26
C VAL A 128 -9.35 15.44 2.36
N HIS A 129 -9.09 14.73 1.27
CA HIS A 129 -7.95 13.81 1.14
C HIS A 129 -6.74 14.54 0.56
N LEU A 130 -5.64 14.59 1.32
CA LEU A 130 -4.40 15.25 0.98
C LEU A 130 -3.27 14.22 0.79
N GLN A 131 -2.80 14.06 -0.43
CA GLN A 131 -1.71 13.14 -0.80
C GLN A 131 -0.32 13.78 -0.60
N ILE A 132 -0.06 14.25 0.62
CA ILE A 132 1.17 14.97 0.96
C ILE A 132 1.99 14.19 1.99
N ASN A 133 3.26 13.97 1.68
CA ASN A 133 4.19 13.28 2.56
C ASN A 133 4.57 14.13 3.77
N GLY A 134 4.66 13.49 4.94
CA GLY A 134 5.09 14.15 6.18
C GLY A 134 4.04 15.05 6.84
N LEU A 135 2.83 15.14 6.28
CA LEU A 135 1.74 15.99 6.79
C LEU A 135 1.36 15.67 8.25
N ASN A 136 1.36 14.39 8.62
CA ASN A 136 1.09 13.93 9.99
C ASN A 136 1.99 14.59 11.05
N ARG A 137 3.26 14.83 10.71
CA ARG A 137 4.20 15.47 11.65
C ARG A 137 3.80 16.92 11.91
N VAL A 138 3.41 17.64 10.86
CA VAL A 138 2.96 19.04 10.93
C VAL A 138 1.64 19.11 11.69
N ALA A 139 0.67 18.26 11.34
CA ALA A 139 -0.64 18.19 11.99
C ALA A 139 -0.51 17.96 13.50
N LYS A 140 0.37 17.03 13.93
CA LYS A 140 0.66 16.78 15.35
C LYS A 140 1.24 17.99 16.08
N LYS A 141 2.07 18.81 15.43
CA LYS A 141 2.61 20.03 16.07
C LYS A 141 1.53 21.10 16.26
N LEU A 142 0.60 21.18 15.33
CA LEU A 142 -0.53 22.13 15.37
C LEU A 142 -1.73 21.61 16.16
N ASN A 143 -1.66 20.37 16.67
CA ASN A 143 -2.77 19.70 17.35
C ASN A 143 -4.05 19.60 16.49
N ILE A 144 -3.88 19.45 15.18
CA ILE A 144 -4.97 19.26 14.21
C ILE A 144 -5.20 17.77 14.01
N ASP A 145 -6.47 17.35 14.00
CA ASP A 145 -6.83 15.96 13.78
C ASP A 145 -6.58 15.55 12.32
N CYS A 146 -5.79 14.50 12.15
CA CYS A 146 -5.36 14.00 10.85
C CYS A 146 -5.34 12.47 10.93
N ALA A 147 -5.95 11.82 9.95
CA ALA A 147 -6.04 10.36 9.90
C ALA A 147 -5.42 9.84 8.59
N PRO A 148 -4.55 8.82 8.62
CA PRO A 148 -4.00 8.25 7.41
C PRO A 148 -5.12 7.52 6.63
N ALA A 149 -5.11 7.67 5.30
CA ALA A 149 -6.06 6.98 4.43
C ALA A 149 -5.48 5.66 3.95
N VAL A 150 -6.20 4.57 4.20
CA VAL A 150 -5.91 3.24 3.65
C VAL A 150 -6.67 3.11 2.34
N VAL A 151 -5.94 3.08 1.24
CA VAL A 151 -6.51 2.96 -0.12
C VAL A 151 -6.50 1.53 -0.65
N GLY A 152 -5.75 0.64 0.00
CA GLY A 152 -5.61 -0.73 -0.46
C GLY A 152 -4.80 -1.59 0.49
N PHE A 153 -4.47 -2.80 0.02
CA PHE A 153 -3.59 -3.73 0.72
C PHE A 153 -2.60 -4.33 -0.26
N ASP A 154 -1.33 -4.31 0.10
CA ASP A 154 -0.25 -4.94 -0.65
C ASP A 154 0.11 -6.29 -0.03
N PHE A 155 0.52 -7.23 -0.87
CA PHE A 155 0.89 -8.59 -0.47
C PHE A 155 2.37 -8.79 -0.71
N HIS A 156 3.17 -8.52 0.31
CA HIS A 156 4.61 -8.75 0.29
C HIS A 156 5.06 -9.42 1.59
N CYS A 157 6.26 -10.02 1.56
CA CYS A 157 6.87 -10.69 2.73
C CYS A 157 5.97 -11.77 3.38
N GLY A 158 5.12 -12.44 2.60
CA GLY A 158 4.22 -13.49 3.10
C GLY A 158 3.04 -12.98 3.94
N GLY A 159 2.77 -11.66 3.93
CA GLY A 159 1.68 -11.03 4.66
C GLY A 159 0.85 -10.10 3.77
N SER A 160 -0.24 -9.57 4.34
CA SER A 160 -1.04 -8.49 3.76
C SER A 160 -0.82 -7.23 4.60
N HIS A 161 -0.44 -6.14 3.96
CA HIS A 161 -0.10 -4.88 4.61
C HIS A 161 -0.99 -3.75 4.06
N PRO A 162 -1.55 -2.89 4.92
CA PRO A 162 -2.35 -1.76 4.44
C PRO A 162 -1.46 -0.78 3.67
N THR A 163 -1.93 -0.39 2.48
CA THR A 163 -1.30 0.64 1.67
C THR A 163 -1.91 1.98 2.05
N TYR A 164 -1.07 2.86 2.60
CA TYR A 164 -1.44 4.21 2.96
C TYR A 164 -1.16 5.16 1.80
N ASP A 165 -2.10 6.02 1.51
CA ASP A 165 -1.94 7.09 0.53
C ASP A 165 -2.51 8.38 1.10
N GLY A 166 -1.63 9.32 1.44
CA GLY A 166 -2.04 10.59 2.02
C GLY A 166 -2.77 10.50 3.36
N PHE A 167 -3.46 11.60 3.67
CA PHE A 167 -4.17 11.82 4.92
C PHE A 167 -5.53 12.46 4.67
N VAL A 168 -6.52 12.11 5.49
CA VAL A 168 -7.82 12.78 5.53
C VAL A 168 -7.82 13.78 6.68
N VAL A 169 -8.25 14.99 6.38
CA VAL A 169 -8.28 16.14 7.30
C VAL A 169 -9.63 16.85 7.14
N CYS A 170 -10.15 17.46 8.19
CA CYS A 170 -11.34 18.31 8.09
C CYS A 170 -11.05 19.55 7.22
N GLU A 171 -12.03 19.94 6.41
CA GLU A 171 -11.90 21.04 5.43
C GLU A 171 -11.46 22.36 6.08
N GLU A 172 -11.96 22.65 7.28
CA GLU A 172 -11.67 23.85 8.07
C GLU A 172 -10.18 24.06 8.39
N PHE A 173 -9.39 22.98 8.45
CA PHE A 173 -7.99 23.05 8.84
C PHE A 173 -7.01 22.90 7.66
N VAL A 174 -7.52 22.75 6.43
CA VAL A 174 -6.68 22.46 5.25
C VAL A 174 -5.69 23.58 5.01
N ASP A 175 -6.16 24.84 4.96
CA ASP A 175 -5.31 25.98 4.64
C ASP A 175 -4.18 26.17 5.66
N ILE A 176 -4.54 26.13 6.96
CA ILE A 176 -3.59 26.25 8.08
C ILE A 176 -2.53 25.14 8.00
N LEU A 177 -2.95 23.93 7.67
CA LEU A 177 -2.07 22.77 7.62
C LEU A 177 -1.12 22.83 6.41
N LEU A 178 -1.60 23.29 5.25
CA LEU A 178 -0.80 23.46 4.04
C LEU A 178 0.25 24.56 4.23
N ASP A 179 -0.14 25.72 4.78
CA ASP A 179 0.78 26.83 5.04
C ASP A 179 1.90 26.42 6.00
N ALA A 180 1.55 25.72 7.09
CA ALA A 180 2.53 25.23 8.03
C ALA A 180 3.44 24.14 7.44
N TRP A 181 2.90 23.29 6.56
CA TRP A 181 3.70 22.28 5.86
C TRP A 181 4.70 22.94 4.91
N ASP A 182 4.28 23.94 4.15
CA ASP A 182 5.16 24.71 3.26
C ASP A 182 6.28 25.41 4.02
N GLN A 183 5.99 25.98 5.18
CA GLN A 183 7.00 26.57 6.07
C GLN A 183 8.00 25.51 6.56
N GLU A 184 7.51 24.35 7.02
CA GLU A 184 8.39 23.28 7.49
C GLU A 184 9.26 22.70 6.36
N MET A 185 8.74 22.60 5.14
CA MET A 185 9.53 22.18 3.97
C MET A 185 10.62 23.20 3.63
N LYS A 186 10.29 24.51 3.62
CA LYS A 186 11.28 25.58 3.39
C LYS A 186 12.38 25.58 4.46
N GLU A 187 12.02 25.42 5.73
CA GLU A 187 13.02 25.29 6.80
C GLU A 187 13.86 24.03 6.69
N GLY A 188 13.24 22.91 6.33
CA GLY A 188 13.91 21.63 6.12
C GLY A 188 14.95 21.71 5.02
N GLU A 189 14.60 22.35 3.91
CA GLU A 189 15.49 22.56 2.76
C GLU A 189 16.66 23.47 3.12
N LYS A 190 16.42 24.60 3.81
CA LYS A 190 17.50 25.46 4.33
C LYS A 190 18.45 24.69 5.23
N ARG A 191 17.93 23.92 6.19
CA ARG A 191 18.76 23.08 7.09
C ARG A 191 19.54 22.01 6.32
N ARG A 192 19.00 21.47 5.23
CA ARG A 192 19.67 20.48 4.36
C ARG A 192 20.81 21.13 3.57
N GLN A 193 20.58 22.32 3.03
CA GLN A 193 21.59 23.14 2.35
C GLN A 193 22.71 23.53 3.32
N ASP A 194 22.39 24.05 4.51
CA ASP A 194 23.39 24.39 5.53
C ASP A 194 24.27 23.18 5.91
N LYS A 195 23.65 21.99 6.04
CA LYS A 195 24.38 20.75 6.32
C LYS A 195 25.26 20.33 5.14
N HIS A 196 24.78 20.49 3.92
CA HIS A 196 25.52 20.21 2.71
C HIS A 196 26.75 21.13 2.61
N ASP A 197 26.55 22.44 2.77
CA ASP A 197 27.60 23.43 2.64
C ASP A 197 28.66 23.27 3.73
N LYS A 198 28.23 23.02 4.98
CA LYS A 198 29.16 22.66 6.07
C LYS A 198 30.02 21.44 5.73
N ARG A 199 29.46 20.41 5.07
CA ARG A 199 30.23 19.24 4.61
C ARG A 199 31.19 19.60 3.49
N VAL A 200 30.75 20.39 2.50
CA VAL A 200 31.58 20.85 1.39
C VAL A 200 32.77 21.65 1.92
N TYR A 201 32.53 22.69 2.72
CA TYR A 201 33.60 23.49 3.32
C TYR A 201 34.50 22.67 4.25
N GLY A 202 33.93 21.74 5.02
CA GLY A 202 34.70 20.80 5.85
C GLY A 202 35.63 19.91 5.03
N ASN A 203 35.17 19.40 3.89
CA ASN A 203 35.97 18.59 2.97
C ASN A 203 37.05 19.41 2.28
N TRP A 204 36.74 20.62 1.80
CA TRP A 204 37.73 21.55 1.25
C TRP A 204 38.81 21.89 2.26
N ARG A 205 38.42 22.20 3.50
CA ARG A 205 39.37 22.46 4.58
C ARG A 205 40.29 21.26 4.83
N ARG A 206 39.75 20.03 4.79
CA ARG A 206 40.54 18.80 4.95
C ARG A 206 41.50 18.60 3.77
N LEU A 207 41.05 18.84 2.53
CA LEU A 207 41.87 18.74 1.32
C LEU A 207 43.04 19.72 1.35
N ILE A 208 42.76 21.01 1.58
CA ILE A 208 43.77 22.07 1.62
C ILE A 208 44.80 21.79 2.72
N LYS A 209 44.34 21.42 3.93
CA LYS A 209 45.26 21.03 5.01
C LYS A 209 46.12 19.83 4.61
N GLY A 210 45.55 18.82 3.95
CA GLY A 210 46.29 17.67 3.44
C GLY A 210 47.36 18.06 2.43
N LEU A 211 47.05 18.96 1.49
CA LEU A 211 48.01 19.47 0.50
C LEU A 211 49.15 20.27 1.16
N LEU A 212 48.83 21.16 2.10
CA LEU A 212 49.82 21.93 2.85
C LEU A 212 50.74 21.04 3.69
N ILE A 213 50.19 20.02 4.36
CA ILE A 213 50.98 19.04 5.11
C ILE A 213 51.90 18.26 4.16
N ARG A 214 51.39 17.82 3.01
CA ARG A 214 52.19 17.11 2.00
C ARG A 214 53.33 17.98 1.47
N GLU A 215 53.07 19.24 1.15
CA GLU A 215 54.08 20.19 0.70
C GLU A 215 55.13 20.46 1.79
N ARG A 216 54.70 20.68 3.05
CA ARG A 216 55.61 20.86 4.18
C ARG A 216 56.49 19.63 4.42
N LEU A 217 55.93 18.43 4.29
CA LEU A 217 56.69 17.18 4.38
C LEU A 217 57.68 17.05 3.22
N GLN A 218 57.28 17.38 1.99
CA GLN A 218 58.17 17.41 0.83
C GLN A 218 59.34 18.39 1.02
N ALA A 219 59.10 19.59 1.55
CA ALA A 219 60.14 20.59 1.78
C ALA A 219 61.10 20.22 2.93
N ARG A 220 60.62 19.52 3.97
CA ARG A 220 61.43 19.13 5.14
C ARG A 220 62.20 17.84 4.93
N TYR A 221 61.61 16.89 4.21
CA TYR A 221 62.18 15.57 4.04
C TYR A 221 62.74 15.34 2.66
N SER A 222 62.66 16.34 1.74
CA SER A 222 63.09 16.29 0.34
C SER A 222 63.58 14.90 -0.01
N PHE A 223 62.63 13.98 -0.21
CA PHE A 223 62.98 12.73 -0.85
C PHE A 223 63.42 13.21 -2.21
N GLU A 224 64.74 13.37 -2.39
CA GLU A 224 65.36 13.41 -3.69
C GLU A 224 64.61 12.37 -4.48
N ARG A 225 64.01 12.81 -5.57
CA ARG A 225 63.34 11.91 -6.48
C ARG A 225 64.46 11.07 -7.08
N GLN A 226 64.89 10.04 -6.36
CA GLN A 226 65.67 8.96 -6.91
C GLN A 226 64.78 8.39 -8.01
N GLU A 227 65.17 8.67 -9.24
CA GLU A 227 64.71 7.98 -10.42
C GLU A 227 65.16 6.52 -10.32
N ASP A 228 64.58 5.76 -9.39
CA ASP A 228 64.76 4.32 -9.37
C ASP A 228 63.76 3.70 -10.33
N SER A 229 64.23 3.64 -11.56
CA SER A 229 63.86 2.64 -12.55
C SER A 229 63.72 1.26 -11.91
N SER A 230 62.51 0.90 -11.49
CA SER A 230 62.21 -0.47 -11.09
C SER A 230 60.77 -0.83 -11.44
N LYS A 231 60.67 -1.54 -12.57
CA LYS A 231 59.49 -2.28 -13.03
C LYS A 231 58.93 -3.11 -11.87
N GLY A 232 57.67 -2.87 -11.47
CA GLY A 232 57.08 -3.56 -10.32
C GLY A 232 55.55 -3.62 -10.30
N LYS A 233 54.97 -4.36 -11.26
CA LYS A 233 53.64 -5.01 -11.25
C LYS A 233 52.50 -4.37 -10.41
N LEU A 234 51.61 -3.66 -11.12
CA LEU A 234 50.23 -3.42 -10.68
C LEU A 234 49.46 -4.74 -10.51
N LYS A 235 49.27 -5.21 -9.27
CA LYS A 235 48.20 -6.17 -8.95
C LYS A 235 46.91 -5.40 -8.67
N VAL A 236 46.09 -5.25 -9.70
CA VAL A 236 44.70 -4.82 -9.60
C VAL A 236 43.91 -5.88 -8.83
N LYS A 237 43.50 -5.57 -7.59
CA LYS A 237 42.46 -6.35 -6.88
C LYS A 237 41.11 -6.04 -7.52
N LYS A 238 40.77 -6.80 -8.56
CA LYS A 238 39.40 -6.92 -9.08
C LYS A 238 38.55 -7.57 -7.98
N ARG A 239 37.64 -6.80 -7.36
CA ARG A 239 36.53 -7.37 -6.59
C ARG A 239 35.63 -8.11 -7.58
N LYS A 240 35.67 -9.44 -7.52
CA LYS A 240 34.90 -10.36 -8.35
C LYS A 240 33.44 -10.31 -7.87
N LEU A 241 32.53 -9.78 -8.70
CA LEU A 241 31.13 -10.18 -8.67
C LEU A 241 31.07 -11.69 -8.90
N LYS A 242 30.30 -12.39 -8.07
CA LYS A 242 30.09 -13.84 -8.14
C LYS A 242 28.68 -14.07 -8.72
N SER A 243 28.61 -14.24 -10.03
CA SER A 243 27.72 -15.22 -10.70
C SER A 243 28.66 -16.41 -11.04
N GLU A 244 28.31 -17.68 -11.07
CA GLU A 244 27.09 -18.51 -11.13
C GLU A 244 27.52 -19.90 -10.64
N SER A 245 26.56 -20.78 -10.33
CA SER A 245 26.63 -22.17 -10.80
C SER A 245 25.24 -22.83 -10.69
N GLU A 246 24.59 -23.01 -11.84
CA GLU A 246 23.94 -24.27 -12.21
C GLU A 246 24.94 -25.42 -11.90
N SER A 247 24.57 -26.61 -11.43
CA SER A 247 23.64 -27.56 -12.03
C SER A 247 23.53 -28.79 -11.12
N ASP A 248 22.30 -29.24 -10.86
CA ASP A 248 21.84 -30.63 -10.89
C ASP A 248 20.30 -30.62 -10.97
#